data_AF-A0A535PUD8-F1
#
_entry.id   AF-A0A535PUD8-F1
#
_cell.length_a   1.000
_cell.length_b   1.000
_cell.length_c   1.000
_cell.angle_alpha   90.00
_cell.angle_beta   90.00
_cell.angle_gamma   90.00
#
_symmetry.space_group_name_H-M   'P 1'
#
loop_
_entity.id
_entity.type
_entity.pdbx_description
1 polymer ?
#
loop_
_entity_poly.entity_id
_entity_poly.type
_entity_poly.pdbx_seq_one_letter_code
_entity_poly.pdbx_strand_id
1 'polypeptide(L)'
;MYTRAGGRAILCSGCVDICPYDCISMEGLSRVVKGDPMHLGTEDWRGGADMIIDEEKCIRCGLCIVRCPTDAISMVQFEVASPNDRWTVSKIPMLNIR
;
A
#
# COMPACT_ATOMS: atom_id res chain seq x y z
N MET A 1 -1.74 2.49 3.31
CA MET A 1 -0.50 1.88 2.76
C MET A 1 -0.53 2.23 1.28
N TYR A 2 0.23 3.22 0.82
CA TYR A 2 0.00 3.80 -0.51
C TYR A 2 1.05 3.36 -1.51
N THR A 3 0.59 2.89 -2.67
CA THR A 3 1.41 2.84 -3.87
C THR A 3 1.56 4.28 -4.34
N ARG A 4 2.81 4.74 -4.46
CA ARG A 4 3.07 6.05 -5.06
C ARG A 4 2.74 5.93 -6.55
N ALA A 5 1.52 6.33 -6.94
CA ALA A 5 1.12 6.45 -8.33
C ALA A 5 2.18 7.26 -9.09
N GLY A 6 2.97 6.59 -9.93
CA GLY A 6 4.00 7.25 -10.75
C GLY A 6 5.45 6.78 -10.60
N GLY A 7 5.78 5.68 -9.92
CA GLY A 7 7.16 5.19 -10.00
C GLY A 7 7.43 3.80 -9.46
N ARG A 8 7.87 2.89 -10.35
CA ARG A 8 8.57 1.61 -10.09
C ARG A 8 7.75 0.36 -9.79
N ALA A 9 6.42 0.34 -9.95
CA ALA A 9 5.70 -0.94 -9.92
C ALA A 9 5.93 -1.71 -11.23
N ILE A 10 6.67 -2.82 -11.19
CA ILE A 10 6.95 -3.69 -12.36
C ILE A 10 5.83 -4.71 -12.66
N LEU A 11 4.66 -4.56 -12.03
CA LEU A 11 3.50 -5.45 -12.17
C LEU A 11 3.83 -6.94 -11.97
N CYS A 12 4.68 -7.24 -10.98
CA CYS A 12 5.15 -8.61 -10.71
C CYS A 12 4.22 -9.46 -9.82
N SER A 13 3.07 -8.92 -9.40
CA SER A 13 2.10 -9.52 -8.46
C SER A 13 2.61 -10.07 -7.12
N GLY A 14 3.89 -9.94 -6.79
CA GLY A 14 4.47 -10.56 -5.59
C GLY A 14 3.85 -10.11 -4.26
N CYS A 15 3.21 -8.95 -4.21
CA CYS A 15 2.45 -8.48 -3.05
C CYS A 15 1.12 -9.21 -2.85
N VAL A 16 0.46 -9.64 -3.93
CA VAL A 16 -0.76 -10.45 -3.90
C VAL A 16 -0.39 -11.84 -3.36
N ASP A 17 0.65 -12.44 -3.93
CA ASP A 17 1.06 -13.81 -3.60
C ASP A 17 1.56 -13.98 -2.16
N ILE A 18 2.21 -12.95 -1.60
CA ILE A 18 2.74 -13.02 -0.22
C ILE A 18 1.68 -12.68 0.83
N CYS A 19 0.51 -12.17 0.43
CA CYS A 19 -0.49 -11.71 1.37
C CYS A 19 -1.25 -12.90 1.99
N PRO A 20 -1.12 -13.16 3.31
CA PRO A 20 -1.79 -14.30 3.92
C PRO A 20 -3.30 -14.07 4.16
N TYR A 21 -3.76 -12.83 4.04
CA TYR A 21 -5.15 -12.43 4.24
C TYR A 21 -5.88 -12.13 2.92
N ASP A 22 -5.21 -12.33 1.78
CA ASP A 22 -5.75 -12.05 0.45
C ASP A 22 -6.41 -10.66 0.35
N CYS A 23 -5.79 -9.67 0.99
CA CYS A 23 -6.32 -8.30 1.08
C CYS A 23 -5.75 -7.36 0.00
N ILE A 24 -4.97 -7.88 -0.94
CA ILE A 24 -4.34 -7.09 -2.01
C ILE A 24 -4.75 -7.71 -3.34
N SER A 25 -5.32 -6.92 -4.24
CA SER A 25 -5.66 -7.34 -5.60
C SER A 25 -4.96 -6.46 -6.63
N MET A 26 -4.62 -7.07 -7.76
CA MET A 26 -4.08 -6.38 -8.93
C MET A 26 -5.13 -6.40 -10.02
N GLU A 27 -5.79 -5.27 -10.24
CA GLU A 27 -6.89 -5.15 -11.20
C GLU A 27 -6.45 -4.35 -12.42
N GLY A 28 -6.91 -4.76 -13.59
CA GLY A 28 -6.72 -3.95 -14.79
C GLY A 28 -7.44 -2.61 -14.65
N LEU A 29 -6.91 -1.56 -15.29
CA LEU A 29 -7.48 -0.21 -15.23
C LEU A 29 -8.96 -0.13 -15.63
N SER A 30 -9.47 -1.11 -16.40
CA SER A 30 -10.88 -1.24 -16.76
C SER A 30 -11.82 -1.51 -15.57
N ARG A 31 -11.30 -2.03 -14.46
CA ARG A 31 -12.06 -2.35 -13.24
C ARG A 31 -11.85 -1.36 -12.11
N VAL A 32 -10.95 -0.40 -12.28
CA VAL A 32 -10.68 0.66 -11.31
C VAL A 32 -11.80 1.71 -11.39
N VAL A 33 -12.26 2.19 -10.23
CA VAL A 33 -13.31 3.20 -10.16
C VAL A 33 -12.81 4.51 -10.75
N LYS A 34 -13.39 4.92 -11.88
CA LYS A 34 -13.10 6.22 -12.50
C LYS A 34 -13.52 7.35 -11.56
N GLY A 35 -12.57 8.19 -11.17
CA GLY A 35 -12.79 9.32 -10.25
C GLY A 35 -12.38 9.05 -8.81
N ASP A 36 -11.75 7.91 -8.50
CA ASP A 36 -11.05 7.73 -7.22
C ASP A 36 -9.90 8.75 -7.11
N PRO A 37 -9.84 9.56 -6.02
CA PRO A 37 -8.73 10.45 -5.72
C PRO A 37 -7.34 9.81 -5.86
N MET A 38 -7.21 8.51 -5.56
CA MET A 38 -5.95 7.77 -5.66
C MET A 38 -5.52 7.45 -7.09
N HIS A 39 -6.44 7.47 -8.05
CA HIS A 39 -6.21 7.07 -9.43
C HIS A 39 -6.46 8.23 -10.41
N LEU A 40 -6.45 9.48 -9.93
CA LEU A 40 -6.50 10.65 -10.80
C LEU A 40 -5.30 10.69 -11.76
N GLY A 41 -5.56 10.86 -13.06
CA GLY A 41 -4.54 10.96 -14.11
C GLY A 41 -4.02 9.61 -14.65
N THR A 42 -4.63 8.48 -14.26
CA THR A 42 -4.35 7.16 -14.86
C THR A 42 -5.23 6.84 -16.07
N GLU A 43 -6.16 7.73 -16.43
CA GLU A 43 -7.18 7.52 -17.47
C GLU A 43 -6.65 7.17 -18.87
N ASP A 44 -5.44 7.64 -19.20
CA ASP A 44 -4.77 7.38 -20.49
C ASP A 44 -3.74 6.24 -20.46
N TRP A 45 -3.56 5.55 -19.32
CA TRP A 45 -2.56 4.49 -19.18
C TRP A 45 -2.97 3.22 -19.92
N ARG A 46 -2.54 3.10 -21.18
CA ARG A 46 -2.73 1.89 -21.98
C ARG A 46 -1.89 0.75 -21.43
N GLY A 47 -2.55 -0.31 -20.94
CA GLY A 47 -1.89 -1.47 -20.34
C GLY A 47 -1.52 -1.29 -18.86
N GLY A 48 -2.05 -0.25 -18.21
CA GLY A 48 -1.92 -0.08 -16.76
C GLY A 48 -2.72 -1.11 -15.98
N ALA A 49 -2.15 -1.56 -14.87
CA ALA A 49 -2.85 -2.27 -13.82
C ALA A 49 -2.63 -1.52 -12.52
N ASP A 50 -3.59 -1.68 -11.63
CA ASP A 50 -3.67 -0.96 -10.38
C ASP A 50 -3.72 -1.94 -9.21
N MET A 51 -3.23 -1.48 -8.07
CA MET A 51 -3.14 -2.28 -6.86
C MET A 51 -4.14 -1.76 -5.84
N ILE A 52 -5.15 -2.57 -5.57
CA ILE A 52 -6.19 -2.25 -4.61
C ILE A 52 -5.90 -3.01 -3.31
N ILE A 53 -6.02 -2.31 -2.19
CA ILE A 53 -5.82 -2.89 -0.86
C ILE A 53 -7.12 -2.74 -0.07
N ASP A 54 -7.63 -3.86 0.43
CA ASP A 54 -8.74 -3.91 1.37
C ASP A 54 -8.22 -3.52 2.76
N GLU A 55 -8.44 -2.26 3.15
CA GLU A 55 -7.98 -1.73 4.44
C GLU A 55 -8.69 -2.37 5.64
N GLU A 56 -9.86 -2.98 5.46
CA GLU A 56 -10.59 -3.65 6.55
C GLU A 56 -9.97 -5.01 6.89
N LYS A 57 -9.46 -5.72 5.88
CA LYS A 57 -8.76 -7.01 6.07
C LYS A 57 -7.27 -6.84 6.35
N CYS A 58 -6.67 -5.74 5.91
CA CYS A 58 -5.23 -5.52 6.04
C CYS A 58 -4.82 -5.29 7.50
N ILE A 59 -4.15 -6.28 8.08
CA ILE A 59 -3.59 -6.17 9.45
C ILE A 59 -2.25 -5.41 9.51
N ARG A 60 -1.79 -4.86 8.38
CA ARG A 60 -0.52 -4.12 8.27
C ARG A 60 0.71 -4.92 8.72
N CYS A 61 0.79 -6.19 8.34
CA CYS A 61 1.89 -7.10 8.70
C CYS A 61 3.24 -6.76 8.04
N GLY A 62 3.24 -5.98 6.95
CA GLY A 62 4.46 -5.53 6.26
C GLY A 62 5.12 -6.53 5.32
N LEU A 63 4.60 -7.75 5.16
CA LEU A 63 5.16 -8.78 4.27
C LEU A 63 5.24 -8.34 2.81
N CYS A 64 4.26 -7.57 2.33
CA CYS A 64 4.25 -7.05 0.96
C CYS A 64 5.36 -6.03 0.68
N ILE A 65 5.84 -5.30 1.70
CA ILE A 65 6.98 -4.38 1.57
C ILE A 65 8.26 -5.19 1.37
N VAL A 66 8.50 -6.16 2.25
CA VAL A 66 9.70 -7.02 2.20
C VAL A 66 9.81 -7.78 0.88
N ARG A 67 8.67 -8.21 0.33
CA ARG A 67 8.65 -8.96 -0.94
C ARG A 67 8.86 -8.08 -2.17
N CYS A 68 8.61 -6.78 -2.07
CA CYS A 68 8.61 -5.87 -3.20
C CYS A 68 10.05 -5.62 -3.69
N PRO A 69 10.41 -6.00 -4.93
CA PRO A 69 11.77 -5.82 -5.43
C PRO A 69 12.11 -4.37 -5.79
N THR A 70 11.10 -3.49 -5.87
CA THR A 70 11.24 -2.12 -6.37
C THR A 70 10.78 -1.06 -5.37
N ASP A 71 10.45 -1.47 -4.14
CA ASP A 71 9.94 -0.61 -3.08
C ASP A 71 8.71 0.21 -3.51
N ALA A 72 7.84 -0.38 -4.34
CA ALA A 72 6.63 0.27 -4.85
C ALA A 72 5.53 0.43 -3.79
N ILE A 73 5.60 -0.32 -2.69
CA ILE A 73 4.64 -0.30 -1.58
C ILE A 73 5.36 0.21 -0.33
N SER A 74 4.74 1.18 0.36
CA SER A 74 5.24 1.69 1.63
C SER A 74 4.13 1.80 2.69
N MET A 75 4.52 1.66 3.95
CA MET A 75 3.68 2.00 5.09
C MET A 75 4.05 3.40 5.56
N VAL A 76 3.04 4.22 5.79
CA VAL A 76 3.20 5.43 6.58
C VAL A 76 2.32 5.38 7.80
N GLN A 77 2.84 5.96 8.86
CA GLN A 77 2.07 6.29 10.04
C GLN A 77 1.67 7.76 9.97
N PHE A 78 0.47 8.04 10.44
CA PHE A 78 0.05 9.39 10.76
C PHE A 78 0.51 9.68 12.20
N GLU A 79 1.16 10.81 12.41
CA GLU A 79 1.54 11.24 13.75
C GLU A 79 0.28 11.60 14.53
N VAL A 80 -0.14 10.69 15.42
CA VAL A 80 -1.22 10.95 16.36
C VAL A 80 -0.59 11.47 17.64
N ALA A 81 -0.64 12.80 17.84
CA ALA A 81 -0.26 13.39 19.12
C ALA A 81 -1.35 13.04 20.15
N SER A 82 -1.05 12.09 21.04
CA SER A 82 -1.91 11.85 22.20
C SER A 82 -1.75 13.04 23.16
N PRO A 83 -2.83 13.70 23.61
CA PRO A 83 -2.75 14.80 24.57
C PRO A 83 -2.01 14.46 25.87
N ASN A 84 -1.88 13.17 26.18
CA ASN A 84 -1.26 12.67 27.41
C ASN A 84 0.05 11.90 27.17
N ASP A 85 0.68 12.00 25.99
CA ASP A 85 1.95 11.33 25.62
C ASP A 85 2.03 9.81 25.87
N ARG A 86 0.89 9.17 26.13
CA ARG A 86 0.81 7.73 26.41
C ARG A 86 1.11 6.87 25.19
N TRP A 87 0.93 7.42 23.99
CA TRP A 87 1.04 6.69 22.72
C TRP A 87 1.80 7.53 21.68
N THR A 88 3.03 7.96 22.00
CA THR A 88 3.87 8.63 21.00
C THR A 88 4.44 7.61 20.01
N VAL A 89 4.44 7.98 18.72
CA VAL A 89 4.90 7.12 17.60
C VAL A 89 6.29 6.54 17.83
N SER A 90 7.19 7.32 18.44
CA SER A 90 8.57 6.91 18.75
C SER A 90 8.69 5.77 19.77
N LYS A 91 7.62 5.43 20.51
CA LYS A 91 7.60 4.35 21.51
C LYS A 91 6.98 3.05 20.99
N ILE A 92 6.53 2.99 19.74
CA ILE A 92 5.88 1.81 19.17
C ILE A 92 6.95 0.79 18.73
N PRO A 93 6.98 -0.44 19.27
CA PRO A 93 8.07 -1.40 19.08
C PRO A 93 8.26 -1.90 17.64
N MET A 94 7.31 -1.68 16.74
CA MET A 94 7.44 -2.04 15.31
C MET A 94 8.30 -1.04 14.50
N LEU A 95 8.73 0.09 15.08
CA LEU A 95 9.48 1.14 14.39
C LEU A 95 11.00 0.90 14.29
N ASN A 96 11.52 -0.22 14.83
CA ASN A 96 12.97 -0.42 15.02
C ASN A 96 13.58 -1.56 14.17
N ILE A 97 12.87 -2.07 13.17
CA ILE A 97 13.48 -2.96 12.17
C ILE A 97 14.19 -2.09 11.15
N ARG A 98 15.52 -2.02 11.30
CA ARG A 98 16.46 -1.53 10.30
C ARG A 98 16.46 -2.42 9.06
#